data_AF-A0AAD0LBH8-F1
#
_entry.id   AF-A0AAD0LBH8-F1
#
_cell.length_a   1.000
_cell.length_b   1.000
_cell.length_c   1.000
_cell.angle_alpha   90.00
_cell.angle_beta   90.00
_cell.angle_gamma   90.00
#
_symmetry.space_group_name_H-M   'P 1'
#
loop_
_entity.id
_entity.type
_entity.pdbx_description
1 polymer ?
#
loop_
_entity_poly.entity_id
_entity_poly.type
_entity_poly.pdbx_seq_one_letter_code
_entity_poly.pdbx_strand_id
1 'polypeptide(L)'
;MIKSFETTLLEKLGLVADFDPEYAQWSYTFVRPPLRLEFIYSLDGTVSTSLYFDDTLLAFNYASGLHCLSINEDEISCDIISGPLRRALTFNINSLRVKWQDL
;
A
#
# COMPACT_ATOMS: atom_id res chain seq x y z
N MET A 1 -9.43 -10.42 3.93
CA MET A 1 -8.84 -10.88 5.21
C MET A 1 -7.38 -10.46 5.22
N ILE A 2 -7.01 -9.42 5.97
CA ILE A 2 -5.62 -8.99 6.20
C ILE A 2 -5.01 -9.94 7.24
N LYS A 3 -4.81 -11.21 6.89
CA LYS A 3 -4.07 -12.14 7.75
C LYS A 3 -2.76 -12.44 7.08
N SER A 4 -1.67 -12.27 7.84
CA SER A 4 -0.31 -12.62 7.42
C SER A 4 0.32 -11.70 6.39
N PHE A 5 -0.25 -10.51 6.10
CA PHE A 5 0.35 -9.57 5.15
C PHE A 5 1.69 -9.05 5.66
N GLU A 6 1.72 -8.58 6.90
CA GLU A 6 2.89 -8.08 7.61
C GLU A 6 3.94 -9.19 7.76
N THR A 7 3.50 -10.40 8.12
CA THR A 7 4.36 -11.58 8.20
C THR A 7 4.97 -11.93 6.85
N THR A 8 4.19 -11.88 5.77
CA THR A 8 4.68 -12.21 4.43
C THR A 8 5.69 -11.18 3.93
N LEU A 9 5.45 -9.89 4.18
CA LEU A 9 6.39 -8.82 3.85
C LEU A 9 7.71 -8.95 4.62
N LEU A 10 7.64 -9.28 5.91
CA LEU A 10 8.81 -9.52 6.73
C LEU A 10 9.61 -10.75 6.24
N GLU A 11 8.93 -11.89 6.08
CA GLU A 11 9.58 -13.17 5.76
C GLU A 11 10.14 -13.21 4.33
N LYS A 12 9.43 -12.64 3.35
CA LYS A 12 9.85 -12.71 1.95
C LYS A 12 10.76 -11.57 1.53
N LEU A 13 10.53 -10.36 2.07
CA LEU A 13 11.16 -9.15 1.57
C LEU A 13 12.03 -8.46 2.63
N GLY A 14 12.04 -8.96 3.88
CA GLY A 14 12.76 -8.33 4.99
C GLY A 14 12.21 -6.94 5.33
N LEU A 15 11.01 -6.60 4.86
CA LEU A 15 10.42 -5.29 5.02
C LEU A 15 9.65 -5.22 6.34
N VAL A 16 10.10 -4.33 7.21
CA VAL A 16 9.44 -4.01 8.48
C VAL A 16 8.59 -2.76 8.26
N ALA A 17 7.31 -2.83 8.62
CA ALA A 17 6.48 -1.63 8.66
C ALA A 17 6.92 -0.73 9.81
N ASP A 18 6.84 0.57 9.61
CA ASP A 18 6.74 1.51 10.71
C ASP A 18 5.29 1.52 11.21
N PHE A 19 5.08 1.23 12.50
CA PHE A 19 3.75 1.17 13.10
C PHE A 19 3.54 2.39 13.99
N ASP A 20 2.53 3.18 13.64
CA ASP A 20 2.11 4.34 14.40
C ASP A 20 0.88 3.97 15.26
N PRO A 21 1.06 3.91 16.60
CA PRO A 21 0.01 3.47 17.52
C PRO A 21 -1.08 4.51 17.74
N GLU A 22 -0.83 5.80 17.44
CA GLU A 22 -1.83 6.87 17.63
C GLU A 22 -2.95 6.75 16.61
N TYR A 23 -2.58 6.43 15.36
CA TYR A 23 -3.52 6.27 14.25
C TYR A 23 -3.78 4.80 13.88
N ALA A 24 -3.14 3.86 14.60
CA ALA A 24 -3.19 2.42 14.32
C ALA A 24 -2.93 2.12 12.84
N GLN A 25 -1.83 2.67 12.31
CA GLN A 25 -1.45 2.60 10.90
C GLN A 25 -0.08 1.97 10.69
N TRP A 26 0.07 1.28 9.56
CA TRP A 26 1.31 0.67 9.09
C TRP A 26 1.80 1.43 7.86
N SER A 27 3.07 1.83 7.91
CA SER A 27 3.73 2.55 6.83
C SER A 27 4.87 1.71 6.26
N TYR A 28 4.86 1.53 4.95
CA TYR A 28 5.89 0.83 4.19
C TYR A 28 6.53 1.79 3.21
N THR A 29 7.86 1.88 3.23
CA THR A 29 8.62 2.66 2.25
C THR A 29 9.38 1.73 1.33
N PHE A 30 9.08 1.82 0.04
CA PHE A 30 9.78 1.09 -1.01
C PHE A 30 10.65 2.07 -1.80
N VAL A 31 11.93 1.76 -1.95
CA VAL A 31 12.92 2.67 -2.56
C VAL A 31 13.56 2.00 -3.76
N ARG A 32 13.47 2.66 -4.91
CA ARG A 32 14.21 2.32 -6.13
C ARG A 32 14.68 3.63 -6.76
N PRO A 33 15.89 4.11 -6.44
CA PRO A 33 16.35 5.42 -6.89
C PRO A 33 16.19 5.59 -8.40
N PRO A 34 15.64 6.72 -8.87
CA PRO A 34 15.28 7.93 -8.13
C PRO A 34 13.87 7.92 -7.49
N LEU A 35 13.15 6.80 -7.56
CA LEU A 35 11.78 6.66 -7.10
C LEU A 35 11.70 6.19 -5.64
N ARG A 36 10.69 6.69 -4.93
CA ARG A 36 10.30 6.24 -3.60
C ARG A 36 8.78 6.14 -3.54
N LEU A 37 8.26 5.03 -3.03
CA LEU A 37 6.83 4.82 -2.84
C LEU A 37 6.57 4.60 -1.36
N GLU A 38 5.72 5.42 -0.77
CA GLU A 38 5.12 5.17 0.54
C GLU A 38 3.77 4.50 0.34
N PHE A 39 3.55 3.40 1.04
CA PHE A 39 2.27 2.72 1.14
C PHE A 39 1.85 2.70 2.59
N ILE A 40 0.65 3.20 2.87
CA ILE A 40 0.11 3.29 4.22
C ILE A 40 -1.27 2.66 4.23
N TYR A 41 -1.55 1.85 5.24
CA TYR A 41 -2.91 1.44 5.56
C TYR A 41 -3.13 1.44 7.07
N SER A 42 -4.38 1.53 7.49
CA SER A 42 -4.77 1.67 8.89
C SER A 42 -5.85 0.67 9.28
N LEU A 43 -5.99 0.48 10.59
CA LEU A 43 -6.96 -0.45 11.17
C LEU A 43 -8.41 -0.04 10.88
N ASP A 44 -8.69 1.24 10.71
CA ASP A 44 -10.01 1.78 10.31
C ASP A 44 -10.32 1.57 8.80
N GLY A 45 -9.41 0.93 8.07
CA GLY A 45 -9.59 0.55 6.67
C GLY A 45 -9.30 1.68 5.69
N THR A 46 -8.51 2.68 6.06
CA THR A 46 -7.95 3.63 5.09
C THR A 46 -6.68 3.08 4.45
N VAL A 47 -6.42 3.53 3.23
CA VAL A 47 -5.22 3.16 2.46
C VAL A 47 -4.79 4.32 1.58
N SER A 48 -3.48 4.54 1.48
CA SER A 48 -2.90 5.56 0.61
C SER A 48 -1.57 5.13 0.01
N THR A 49 -1.24 5.76 -1.12
CA THR A 49 0.07 5.67 -1.75
C THR A 49 0.60 7.06 -2.07
N SER A 50 1.87 7.31 -1.76
CA SER A 50 2.60 8.52 -2.15
C SER A 50 3.81 8.13 -2.98
N LEU A 51 3.84 8.52 -4.25
CA LEU A 51 4.96 8.26 -5.16
C LEU A 51 5.82 9.53 -5.31
N TYR A 52 7.11 9.40 -5.06
CA TYR A 52 8.10 10.46 -5.16
C TYR A 52 9.14 10.14 -6.24
N PHE A 53 9.68 11.18 -6.86
CA PHE A 53 10.85 11.15 -7.74
C PHE A 53 11.83 12.22 -7.26
N ASP A 54 13.04 11.82 -6.88
CA ASP A 54 14.05 12.72 -6.29
C ASP A 54 13.46 13.59 -5.16
N ASP A 55 12.79 12.92 -4.20
CA ASP A 55 12.08 13.52 -3.06
C ASP A 55 10.93 14.49 -3.38
N THR A 56 10.59 14.67 -4.66
CA THR A 56 9.42 15.43 -5.10
C THR A 56 8.20 14.53 -5.21
N LEU A 57 7.09 14.87 -4.53
CA LEU A 57 5.83 14.14 -4.64
C LEU A 57 5.25 14.27 -6.06
N LEU A 58 5.12 13.14 -6.76
CA LEU A 58 4.55 13.07 -8.10
C LEU A 58 3.06 12.72 -8.08
N ALA A 59 2.67 11.79 -7.22
CA ALA A 59 1.29 11.31 -7.13
C ALA A 59 0.94 10.93 -5.70
N PHE A 60 -0.26 11.30 -5.30
CA PHE A 60 -0.86 10.89 -4.04
C PHE A 60 -2.27 10.37 -4.31
N ASN A 61 -2.58 9.22 -3.74
CA ASN A 61 -3.90 8.62 -3.82
C ASN A 61 -4.31 8.08 -2.45
N TYR A 62 -5.59 8.19 -2.15
CA TYR A 62 -6.19 7.81 -0.88
C TYR A 62 -7.57 7.20 -1.12
N ALA A 63 -7.94 6.23 -0.29
CA ALA A 63 -9.29 5.73 -0.20
C ALA A 63 -9.60 5.18 1.19
N SER A 64 -10.89 5.09 1.52
CA SER A 64 -11.41 4.37 2.67
C SER A 64 -12.20 3.14 2.22
N GLY A 65 -12.33 2.16 3.11
CA GLY A 65 -13.04 0.91 2.83
C GLY A 65 -12.14 -0.21 2.32
N LEU A 66 -10.86 -0.24 2.74
CA LEU A 66 -9.96 -1.35 2.50
C LEU A 66 -10.61 -2.66 2.99
N HIS A 67 -10.96 -3.52 2.03
CA HIS A 67 -11.67 -4.75 2.29
C HIS A 67 -10.72 -5.96 2.25
N CYS A 68 -9.79 -5.94 1.30
CA CYS A 68 -8.78 -6.96 1.13
C CYS A 68 -7.42 -6.31 0.88
N LEU A 69 -6.38 -6.90 1.48
CA LEU A 69 -4.99 -6.58 1.24
C LEU A 69 -4.25 -7.91 1.11
N SER A 70 -3.55 -8.09 0.00
CA SER A 70 -2.82 -9.31 -0.31
C SER A 70 -1.51 -8.99 -1.00
N ILE A 71 -0.59 -9.95 -0.92
CA ILE A 71 0.69 -9.91 -1.61
C ILE A 71 0.88 -11.24 -2.35
N ASN A 72 1.22 -11.16 -3.63
CA ASN A 72 1.60 -12.30 -4.43
C ASN A 72 2.92 -11.98 -5.14
N GLU A 73 3.95 -12.76 -4.83
CA GLU A 73 5.33 -12.49 -5.27
C GLU A 73 5.75 -11.05 -4.95
N ASP A 74 5.91 -10.22 -5.99
CA ASP A 74 6.31 -8.83 -5.89
C ASP A 74 5.13 -7.85 -6.02
N GLU A 75 3.90 -8.33 -6.11
CA GLU A 75 2.71 -7.50 -6.32
C GLU A 75 1.84 -7.45 -5.06
N ILE A 76 1.54 -6.24 -4.62
CA ILE A 76 0.55 -5.96 -3.57
C ILE A 76 -0.75 -5.56 -4.25
N SER A 77 -1.84 -6.16 -3.81
CA SER A 77 -3.20 -5.90 -4.30
C SER A 77 -4.12 -5.54 -3.16
N CYS A 78 -4.94 -4.52 -3.37
CA CYS A 78 -5.94 -4.07 -2.42
C CYS A 78 -7.31 -3.98 -3.11
N ASP A 79 -8.31 -4.58 -2.49
CA ASP A 79 -9.72 -4.35 -2.85
C ASP A 79 -10.30 -3.32 -1.90
N ILE A 80 -10.89 -2.26 -2.47
CA ILE A 80 -11.45 -1.15 -1.72
C ILE A 80 -12.94 -1.05 -2.06
N ILE A 81 -13.78 -1.10 -1.04
CA ILE A 81 -15.24 -1.07 -1.15
C ILE A 81 -15.78 0.01 -0.21
N SER A 82 -16.37 1.05 -0.79
CA SER A 82 -16.98 2.16 -0.04
C SER A 82 -18.38 2.43 -0.58
N GLY A 83 -19.38 1.84 0.08
CA GLY A 83 -20.77 1.85 -0.39
C GLY A 83 -20.89 1.19 -1.79
N PRO A 84 -21.41 1.89 -2.81
CA PRO A 84 -21.50 1.37 -4.17
C PRO A 84 -20.17 1.41 -4.94
N LEU A 85 -19.18 2.16 -4.45
CA LEU A 85 -17.91 2.35 -5.14
C LEU A 85 -16.97 1.16 -4.88
N ARG A 86 -16.42 0.62 -5.96
CA ARG A 86 -15.40 -0.42 -5.94
C ARG A 86 -14.15 0.09 -6.64
N ARG A 87 -13.00 -0.11 -6.00
CA ARG A 87 -11.70 0.28 -6.54
C ARG A 87 -10.68 -0.81 -6.25
N ALA A 88 -9.79 -1.02 -7.19
CA ALA A 88 -8.59 -1.83 -7.00
C ALA A 88 -7.36 -0.92 -6.94
N LEU A 89 -6.49 -1.17 -5.97
CA LEU A 89 -5.11 -0.69 -5.97
C LEU A 89 -4.20 -1.90 -6.21
N THR A 90 -3.36 -1.84 -7.22
CA THR A 90 -2.26 -2.80 -7.38
C THR A 90 -0.94 -2.06 -7.51
N PHE A 91 0.10 -2.59 -6.89
CA PHE A 91 1.44 -2.08 -7.16
C PHE A 91 2.50 -3.16 -7.05
N ASN A 92 3.54 -3.01 -7.87
CA ASN A 92 4.69 -3.91 -7.88
C ASN A 92 5.85 -3.30 -7.10
N ILE A 93 6.34 -4.04 -6.11
CA ILE A 93 7.35 -3.63 -5.13
C ILE A 93 8.70 -3.33 -5.80
N ASN A 94 9.06 -4.12 -6.82
CA ASN A 94 10.36 -3.99 -7.49
C ASN A 94 10.39 -2.87 -8.52
N SER A 95 9.29 -2.64 -9.24
CA SER A 95 9.21 -1.61 -10.29
C SER A 95 8.60 -0.30 -9.83
N LEU A 96 8.00 -0.26 -8.63
CA LEU A 96 7.21 0.85 -8.08
C LEU A 96 6.10 1.34 -9.02
N ARG A 97 5.61 0.45 -9.90
CA ARG A 97 4.43 0.74 -10.73
C ARG A 97 3.19 0.62 -9.86
N VAL A 98 2.46 1.72 -9.73
CA VAL A 98 1.22 1.82 -8.96
C VAL A 98 0.05 2.05 -9.91
N LYS A 99 -1.06 1.34 -9.68
CA LYS A 99 -2.29 1.50 -10.44
C LYS A 99 -3.47 1.56 -9.49
N TRP A 100 -4.23 2.64 -9.59
CA TRP A 100 -5.55 2.78 -8.98
C TRP A 100 -6.60 2.70 -10.08
N GLN A 101 -7.63 1.87 -9.91
CA GLN A 101 -8.66 1.64 -10.92
C GLN A 101 -10.04 1.52 -10.27
N ASP A 102 -10.98 2.37 -10.70
CA ASP A 102 -12.40 2.20 -10.40
C ASP A 102 -12.97 1.03 -11.21
N LEU A 103 -13.86 0.24 -10.58
CA LEU A 103 -14.45 -0.99 -11.11
C LEU A 103 -15.96 -0.87 -11.34
#